data_AF-A0A2V7KC34-F1
#
_entry.id   AF-A0A2V7KC34-F1
#
_cell.length_a   1.000
_cell.length_b   1.000
_cell.length_c   1.000
_cell.angle_alpha   90.00
_cell.angle_beta   90.00
_cell.angle_gamma   90.00
#
_symmetry.space_group_name_H-M   'P 1'
#
loop_
_entity.id
_entity.type
_entity.pdbx_description
1 polymer ?
#
loop_
_entity_poly.entity_id
_entity_poly.type
_entity_poly.pdbx_seq_one_letter_code
_entity_poly.pdbx_strand_id
1 'polypeptide(L)'
;MLVHSEAGPIARGLTPAYFAYARQFTLCDHSFTDVAGPSTPNHLMLITAASPIISNPPRYRLPVGAPRFKLPSLPMLLENESLTWANYGGYAFDCIADLRGRKTFTSEQFAKDAATGHLPSVSWVYAPHDASLLKFVRRRSAWHH
;
A
#
# COMPACT_ATOMS: atom_id res chain seq x y z
N MET A 1 -0.01 -29.11 12.68
CA MET A 1 0.73 -29.18 11.40
C MET A 1 1.09 -27.75 11.02
N LEU A 2 2.27 -27.31 11.47
CA LEU A 2 2.83 -25.99 11.16
C LEU A 2 3.47 -26.07 9.78
N VAL A 3 2.96 -25.30 8.82
CA VAL A 3 3.68 -25.05 7.56
C VAL A 3 4.29 -23.66 7.69
N HIS A 4 5.50 -23.59 8.24
CA HIS A 4 6.39 -22.46 8.02
C HIS A 4 6.88 -22.57 6.57
N SER A 5 6.41 -21.68 5.71
CA SER A 5 7.10 -21.34 4.47
C SER A 5 7.97 -20.13 4.76
N GLU A 6 9.18 -20.33 5.30
CA GLU A 6 10.19 -19.30 5.20
C GLU A 6 10.65 -19.24 3.73
N ALA A 7 10.30 -18.16 3.05
CA ALA A 7 10.90 -17.88 1.75
C ALA A 7 12.39 -17.61 1.97
N GLY A 8 13.26 -18.46 1.42
CA GLY A 8 14.70 -18.21 1.38
C GLY A 8 15.03 -16.87 0.70
N PRO A 9 16.28 -16.37 0.84
CA PRO A 9 16.65 -15.06 0.32
C PRO A 9 16.30 -14.91 -1.16
N ILE A 10 15.50 -13.90 -1.47
CA ILE A 10 15.08 -13.56 -2.83
C ILE A 10 16.33 -13.19 -3.61
N ALA A 11 16.76 -14.04 -4.54
CA ALA A 11 17.94 -13.81 -5.36
C ALA A 11 17.83 -12.46 -6.10
N ARG A 12 18.96 -11.76 -6.26
CA ARG A 12 19.05 -10.43 -6.92
C ARG A 12 18.34 -10.35 -8.29
N GLY A 13 18.15 -11.48 -8.97
CA GLY A 13 17.45 -11.57 -10.26
C GLY A 13 15.93 -11.48 -10.21
N LEU A 14 15.28 -11.67 -9.06
CA LEU A 14 13.81 -11.72 -8.97
C LEU A 14 13.16 -10.35 -8.76
N THR A 15 13.89 -9.34 -8.28
CA THR A 15 13.41 -7.95 -8.13
C THR A 15 14.45 -6.91 -8.62
N PRO A 16 14.86 -6.93 -9.90
CA PRO A 16 15.93 -6.05 -10.40
C PRO A 16 15.68 -4.55 -10.17
N ALA A 17 14.42 -4.11 -10.31
CA ALA A 17 14.03 -2.72 -10.08
C ALA A 17 14.25 -2.28 -8.61
N TYR A 18 13.90 -3.14 -7.65
CA TYR A 18 14.09 -2.86 -6.22
C TYR A 18 15.57 -2.63 -5.88
N PHE A 19 16.46 -3.52 -6.33
CA PHE A 19 17.89 -3.36 -6.10
C PHE A 19 18.51 -2.19 -6.88
N ALA A 20 17.92 -1.81 -8.03
CA ALA A 20 18.32 -0.60 -8.73
C ALA A 20 18.02 0.64 -7.89
N TYR A 21 16.82 0.74 -7.32
CA TYR A 21 16.47 1.84 -6.42
C TYR A 21 17.34 1.86 -5.16
N ALA A 22 17.61 0.71 -4.52
CA ALA A 22 18.47 0.65 -3.34
C ALA A 22 19.92 1.12 -3.58
N ARG A 23 20.40 1.14 -4.84
CA ARG A 23 21.72 1.69 -5.19
C ARG A 23 21.70 3.19 -5.46
N GLN A 24 20.54 3.76 -5.77
CA GLN A 24 20.38 5.16 -6.14
C GLN A 24 19.78 6.01 -5.02
N PHE A 25 19.04 5.37 -4.11
CA PHE A 25 18.32 6.00 -3.01
C PHE A 25 18.69 5.33 -1.67
N THR A 26 18.19 5.89 -0.58
CA THR A 26 18.40 5.33 0.75
C THR A 26 17.53 4.10 0.95
N LEU A 27 18.15 3.01 1.41
CA LEU A 27 17.47 1.81 1.87
C LEU A 27 17.57 1.75 3.40
N CYS A 28 16.44 1.65 4.08
CA CYS A 28 16.38 1.36 5.51
C CYS A 28 16.35 -0.16 5.71
N ASP A 29 17.40 -0.73 6.29
CA ASP A 29 17.52 -2.18 6.56
C ASP A 29 17.05 -2.60 7.96
N HIS A 30 16.70 -1.62 8.81
CA HIS A 30 16.14 -1.81 10.15
C HIS A 30 14.75 -1.15 10.30
N SER A 31 13.91 -1.31 9.28
CA SER A 31 12.50 -0.89 9.33
C SER A 31 11.59 -2.08 9.61
N PHE A 32 10.81 -1.98 10.68
CA PHE A 32 9.89 -3.02 11.13
C PHE A 32 8.45 -2.53 11.04
N THR A 33 7.51 -3.46 10.88
CA THR A 33 6.07 -3.17 11.01
C THR A 33 5.74 -2.80 12.45
N ASP A 34 4.91 -1.77 12.65
CA ASP A 34 4.49 -1.31 13.98
C ASP A 34 3.70 -2.38 14.77
N VAL A 35 2.93 -3.22 14.06
CA VAL A 35 2.19 -4.32 14.66
C VAL A 35 2.62 -5.61 13.99
N ALA A 36 2.95 -6.64 14.77
CA ALA A 36 3.23 -8.00 14.30
C ALA A 36 2.01 -8.70 13.66
N GLY A 37 0.94 -7.95 13.38
CA GLY A 37 -0.32 -8.40 12.82
C GLY A 37 -0.33 -8.35 11.29
N PRO A 38 -1.43 -8.78 10.68
CA PRO A 38 -1.58 -8.83 9.23
C PRO A 38 -1.75 -7.41 8.61
N SER A 39 -2.14 -7.35 7.33
CA SER A 39 -2.15 -6.11 6.55
C SER A 39 -3.03 -4.98 7.10
N THR A 40 -4.25 -5.26 7.59
CA THR A 40 -5.18 -4.20 8.01
C THR A 40 -4.67 -3.41 9.22
N PRO A 41 -4.19 -4.05 10.31
CA PRO A 41 -3.56 -3.32 11.42
C PRO A 41 -2.41 -2.41 10.98
N ASN A 42 -1.55 -2.88 10.07
CA ASN A 42 -0.41 -2.09 9.59
C ASN A 42 -0.83 -0.92 8.68
N HIS A 43 -1.87 -1.07 7.85
CA HIS A 43 -2.42 0.06 7.11
C HIS A 43 -3.04 1.12 8.04
N LEU A 44 -3.68 0.71 9.13
CA LEU A 44 -4.22 1.64 10.12
C LEU A 44 -3.10 2.41 10.82
N MET A 45 -2.00 1.74 11.19
CA MET A 45 -0.81 2.42 11.73
C MET A 45 -0.24 3.45 10.75
N LEU A 46 -0.09 3.10 9.46
CA LEU A 46 0.40 4.03 8.44
C LEU A 46 -0.44 5.30 8.30
N ILE A 47 -1.76 5.21 8.47
CA ILE A 47 -2.70 6.33 8.25
C ILE A 47 -2.96 7.13 9.54
N THR A 48 -2.99 6.43 10.69
CA THR A 48 -3.52 6.96 11.95
C THR A 48 -2.54 6.90 13.13
N ALA A 49 -1.36 6.32 12.93
CA ALA A 49 -0.41 5.99 14.00
C ALA A 49 -1.03 5.14 15.14
N ALA A 50 -2.14 4.46 14.86
CA ALA A 50 -2.86 3.61 15.80
C ALA A 50 -3.51 2.43 15.06
N SER A 51 -3.71 1.31 15.78
CA SER A 51 -4.55 0.22 15.29
C SER A 51 -5.37 -0.36 16.45
N PRO A 52 -6.71 -0.29 16.40
CA PRO A 52 -7.59 -0.88 17.40
C PRO A 52 -7.80 -2.39 17.19
N ILE A 53 -7.20 -2.97 16.14
CA ILE A 53 -7.35 -4.38 15.80
C ILE A 53 -5.98 -5.01 15.56
N ILE A 54 -5.86 -6.29 15.89
CA ILE A 54 -4.65 -7.10 15.68
C ILE A 54 -4.80 -8.13 14.56
N SER A 55 -6.00 -8.27 14.01
CA SER A 55 -6.35 -9.24 12.96
C SER A 55 -7.07 -8.55 11.81
N ASN A 56 -6.96 -9.11 10.60
CA ASN A 56 -7.73 -8.62 9.46
C ASN A 56 -9.23 -8.86 9.67
N PRO A 57 -10.09 -7.90 9.33
CA PRO A 57 -11.51 -8.18 9.22
C PRO A 57 -11.78 -9.10 8.02
N PRO A 58 -12.89 -9.85 8.01
CA PRO A 58 -13.24 -10.73 6.90
C PRO A 58 -13.22 -9.98 5.55
N ARG A 59 -12.53 -10.54 4.56
CA ARG A 59 -12.39 -9.95 3.21
C ARG A 59 -11.87 -8.51 3.22
N TYR A 60 -11.06 -8.13 4.22
CA TYR A 60 -10.48 -6.78 4.35
C TYR A 60 -11.52 -5.66 4.44
N ARG A 61 -12.76 -5.98 4.86
CA ARG A 61 -13.82 -4.99 5.03
C ARG A 61 -14.49 -5.16 6.38
N LEU A 62 -14.77 -4.04 7.03
CA LEU A 62 -15.62 -4.05 8.21
C LEU A 62 -17.01 -4.61 7.83
N PRO A 63 -17.66 -5.39 8.71
CA PRO A 63 -19.01 -5.88 8.48
C PRO A 63 -19.96 -4.74 8.11
N VAL A 64 -20.96 -5.04 7.27
CA VAL A 64 -21.98 -4.05 6.89
C VAL A 64 -22.68 -3.55 8.16
N GLY A 65 -22.74 -2.23 8.33
CA GLY A 65 -23.32 -1.60 9.51
C GLY A 65 -22.41 -1.53 10.74
N ALA A 66 -21.22 -2.15 10.72
CA ALA A 66 -20.25 -1.99 11.81
C ALA A 66 -19.75 -0.54 11.88
N PRO A 67 -19.53 0.01 13.09
CA PRO A 67 -18.95 1.33 13.23
C PRO A 67 -17.53 1.34 12.65
N ARG A 68 -17.21 2.43 11.95
CA ARG A 68 -15.84 2.71 11.52
C ARG A 68 -15.02 3.21 12.70
N PHE A 69 -13.71 3.04 12.61
CA PHE A 69 -12.81 3.50 13.66
C PHE A 69 -12.75 5.03 13.66
N LYS A 70 -13.02 5.62 14.82
CA LYS A 70 -12.85 7.05 15.05
C LYS A 70 -11.44 7.28 15.62
N LEU A 71 -10.50 7.56 14.72
CA LEU A 71 -9.09 7.74 15.03
C LEU A 71 -8.61 9.08 14.47
N PRO A 72 -7.76 9.83 15.19
CA PRO A 72 -6.96 10.88 14.56
C PRO A 72 -6.20 10.30 13.36
N SER A 73 -6.05 11.07 12.29
CA SER A 73 -5.40 10.58 11.09
C SER A 73 -4.54 11.66 10.44
N LEU A 74 -3.42 11.25 9.85
CA LEU A 74 -2.52 12.16 9.15
C LEU A 74 -3.25 12.94 8.04
N PRO A 75 -4.12 12.33 7.21
CA PRO A 75 -4.91 13.08 6.23
C PRO A 75 -5.77 14.20 6.82
N MET A 76 -6.40 13.98 7.99
CA MET A 76 -7.18 15.03 8.65
C MET A 76 -6.29 16.15 9.22
N LEU A 77 -5.10 15.81 9.73
CA LEU A 77 -4.13 16.81 10.18
C LEU A 77 -3.63 17.67 9.01
N LEU A 78 -3.34 17.06 7.85
CA LEU A 78 -2.96 17.77 6.64
C LEU A 78 -4.06 18.73 6.18
N GLU A 79 -5.32 18.28 6.18
CA GLU A 79 -6.46 19.11 5.78
C GLU A 79 -6.66 20.30 6.72
N ASN A 80 -6.47 20.12 8.03
CA ASN A 80 -6.52 21.20 9.00
C ASN A 80 -5.41 22.25 8.77
N GLU A 81 -4.24 21.83 8.29
CA GLU A 81 -3.12 22.71 7.91
C GLU A 81 -3.21 23.20 6.45
N SER A 82 -4.37 23.06 5.79
CA SER A 82 -4.60 23.45 4.40
C SER A 82 -3.63 22.79 3.38
N LEU A 83 -3.05 21.65 3.73
CA LEU A 83 -2.24 20.83 2.83
C LEU A 83 -3.13 19.86 2.05
N THR A 84 -2.86 19.72 0.76
CA THR A 84 -3.63 18.81 -0.10
C THR A 84 -3.17 17.37 0.09
N TRP A 85 -4.12 16.45 0.02
CA TRP A 85 -3.83 15.03 0.10
C TRP A 85 -4.80 14.21 -0.76
N ALA A 86 -4.39 13.02 -1.20
CA ALA A 86 -5.28 12.06 -1.83
C ALA A 86 -4.84 10.61 -1.57
N ASN A 87 -5.81 9.70 -1.63
CA ASN A 87 -5.60 8.27 -1.61
C ASN A 87 -5.90 7.69 -3.00
N TYR A 88 -4.96 6.92 -3.56
CA TYR A 88 -5.07 6.28 -4.86
C TYR A 88 -5.14 4.75 -4.66
N GLY A 89 -6.36 4.21 -4.63
CA GLY A 89 -6.66 2.80 -4.41
C GLY A 89 -6.69 2.38 -2.94
N GLY A 90 -6.63 1.06 -2.70
CA GLY A 90 -6.61 0.49 -1.35
C GLY A 90 -7.95 0.53 -0.61
N TYR A 91 -8.05 -0.23 0.48
CA TYR A 91 -9.31 -0.38 1.24
C TYR A 91 -9.28 0.28 2.62
N ALA A 92 -8.10 0.60 3.15
CA ALA A 92 -7.94 0.92 4.58
C ALA A 92 -8.56 2.27 4.97
N PHE A 93 -8.60 3.23 4.06
CA PHE A 93 -9.24 4.54 4.30
C PHE A 93 -10.74 4.38 4.62
N ASP A 94 -11.42 3.39 4.04
CA ASP A 94 -12.83 3.11 4.32
C ASP A 94 -13.10 2.59 5.73
N CYS A 95 -12.07 2.12 6.44
CA CYS A 95 -12.19 1.68 7.84
C CYS A 95 -12.22 2.86 8.82
N ILE A 96 -11.81 4.06 8.40
CA ILE A 96 -11.67 5.25 9.26
C ILE A 96 -12.86 6.16 9.03
N ALA A 97 -13.54 6.54 10.12
CA ALA A 97 -14.83 7.23 10.06
C ALA A 97 -14.75 8.55 9.28
N ASP A 98 -13.76 9.39 9.61
CA ASP A 98 -13.64 10.74 9.06
C ASP A 98 -13.09 10.76 7.62
N LEU A 99 -12.52 9.65 7.14
CA LEU A 99 -11.92 9.55 5.80
C LEU A 99 -12.84 8.89 4.76
N ARG A 100 -13.96 8.31 5.18
CA ARG A 100 -14.85 7.56 4.28
C ARG A 100 -15.30 8.41 3.10
N GLY A 101 -15.02 7.93 1.89
CA GLY A 101 -15.44 8.58 0.65
C GLY A 101 -14.75 9.92 0.34
N ARG A 102 -13.75 10.32 1.13
CA ARG A 102 -12.96 11.53 0.87
C ARG A 102 -11.79 11.23 -0.04
N LYS A 103 -11.54 12.14 -1.00
CA LYS A 103 -10.30 12.28 -1.81
C LYS A 103 -9.66 10.94 -2.19
N THR A 104 -10.49 9.98 -2.59
CA THR A 104 -10.08 8.62 -2.94
C THR A 104 -10.34 8.40 -4.42
N PHE A 105 -9.30 8.01 -5.14
CA PHE A 105 -9.29 7.75 -6.57
C PHE A 105 -8.87 6.31 -6.85
N THR A 106 -8.97 5.88 -8.10
CA THR A 106 -8.40 4.59 -8.51
C THR A 106 -6.87 4.67 -8.56
N SER A 107 -6.19 3.54 -8.45
CA SER A 107 -4.72 3.47 -8.52
C SER A 107 -4.17 4.02 -9.84
N GLU A 108 -4.90 3.86 -10.95
CA GLU A 108 -4.49 4.32 -12.28
C GLU A 108 -4.54 5.85 -12.40
N GLN A 109 -5.37 6.53 -11.59
CA GLN A 109 -5.47 7.97 -11.61
C GLN A 109 -4.17 8.64 -11.14
N PHE A 110 -3.41 7.99 -10.26
CA PHE A 110 -2.14 8.51 -9.76
C PHE A 110 -1.18 8.87 -10.91
N ALA A 111 -1.02 7.97 -11.89
CA ALA A 111 -0.12 8.19 -13.01
C ALA A 111 -0.56 9.36 -13.91
N LYS A 112 -1.87 9.58 -14.04
CA LYS A 112 -2.44 10.69 -14.83
C LYS A 112 -2.20 12.03 -14.13
N ASP A 113 -2.44 12.07 -12.82
CA ASP A 113 -2.22 13.27 -12.01
C ASP A 113 -0.72 13.62 -11.95
N ALA A 114 0.13 12.60 -11.81
CA ALA A 114 1.59 12.76 -11.85
C ALA A 114 2.07 13.33 -13.18
N ALA A 115 1.59 12.78 -14.30
CA ALA A 115 1.98 13.23 -15.64
C ALA A 115 1.55 14.67 -15.96
N THR A 116 0.54 15.19 -15.26
CA THR A 116 -0.01 16.53 -15.46
C THR A 116 0.40 17.52 -14.37
N GLY A 117 1.22 17.11 -13.39
CA GLY A 117 1.67 17.97 -12.30
C GLY A 117 0.57 18.30 -11.28
N HIS A 118 -0.47 17.48 -11.18
CA HIS A 118 -1.63 17.71 -10.31
C HIS A 118 -1.64 16.84 -9.03
N LEU A 119 -0.50 16.22 -8.68
CA LEU A 119 -0.42 15.47 -7.42
C LEU A 119 -0.62 16.39 -6.21
N PRO A 120 -1.32 15.92 -5.16
CA PRO A 120 -1.40 16.65 -3.91
C PRO A 120 -0.06 16.62 -3.16
N SER A 121 0.06 17.45 -2.11
CA SER A 121 1.24 17.50 -1.25
C SER A 121 1.57 16.14 -0.63
N VAL A 122 0.56 15.33 -0.30
CA VAL A 122 0.74 13.96 0.20
C VAL A 122 -0.15 12.99 -0.57
N SER A 123 0.45 11.96 -1.15
CA SER A 123 -0.24 10.92 -1.92
C SER A 123 -0.03 9.55 -1.28
N TRP A 124 -1.11 8.87 -0.92
CA TRP A 124 -1.07 7.43 -0.62
C TRP A 124 -1.36 6.66 -1.90
N VAL A 125 -0.51 5.71 -2.26
CA VAL A 125 -0.64 4.94 -3.52
C VAL A 125 -0.65 3.46 -3.20
N TYR A 126 -1.73 2.79 -3.57
CA TYR A 126 -1.89 1.35 -3.44
C TYR A 126 -1.86 0.71 -4.82
N ALA A 127 -1.07 -0.35 -5.00
CA ALA A 127 -0.99 -1.03 -6.29
C ALA A 127 -2.34 -1.66 -6.67
N PRO A 128 -2.74 -1.62 -7.96
CA PRO A 128 -3.97 -2.27 -8.38
C PRO A 128 -3.85 -3.79 -8.21
N HIS A 129 -4.98 -4.45 -7.92
CA HIS A 129 -5.00 -5.87 -7.57
C HIS A 129 -4.52 -6.81 -8.71
N ASP A 130 -4.49 -6.32 -9.95
CA ASP A 130 -4.05 -7.04 -11.16
C ASP A 130 -2.56 -6.83 -11.52
N ALA A 131 -1.85 -5.91 -10.86
CA ALA A 131 -0.42 -5.64 -11.11
C ALA A 131 0.50 -6.86 -10.85
N SER A 132 0.00 -7.88 -10.15
CA SER A 132 0.68 -9.16 -9.95
C SER A 132 0.76 -10.03 -11.22
N LEU A 133 0.09 -9.64 -12.31
CA LEU A 133 0.01 -10.41 -13.57
C LEU A 133 0.84 -9.84 -14.72
N LEU A 134 1.85 -9.00 -14.47
CA LEU A 134 2.93 -8.81 -15.45
C LEU A 134 3.71 -10.13 -15.55
N LYS A 135 3.13 -11.02 -16.36
CA LYS A 135 3.69 -12.29 -16.79
C LYS A 135 5.09 -12.00 -17.30
N PHE A 136 6.06 -12.62 -16.65
CA PHE A 136 7.41 -12.77 -17.18
C PHE A 136 7.28 -13.48 -18.53
N VAL A 137 7.15 -12.72 -19.63
CA VAL A 137 7.20 -13.26 -20.99
C VAL A 137 8.66 -13.65 -21.20
N ARG A 138 8.99 -14.89 -20.83
CA ARG A 138 10.24 -15.53 -21.24
C ARG A 138 10.18 -15.66 -22.76
N ARG A 139 10.76 -14.71 -23.49
CA ARG A 139 11.12 -14.91 -24.89
C ARG A 139 12.07 -16.12 -24.92
N ARG A 140 11.54 -17.30 -25.27
CA ARG A 140 12.38 -18.41 -25.73
C ARG A 140 12.85 -18.01 -27.12
N SER A 141 14.06 -17.46 -27.21
CA SER A 141 14.76 -17.39 -28.48
C SER A 141 15.13 -18.83 -28.87
N ALA A 142 14.52 -19.30 -29.95
CA ALA A 142 14.93 -20.50 -30.64
C ALA A 142 16.33 -20.27 -31.22
N TRP A 143 17.24 -21.22 -30.99
CA TRP A 143 18.43 -21.38 -31.81
C TRP A 143 18.33 -22.76 -32.44
N HIS A 144 18.10 -22.75 -33.76
CA HIS A 144 18.46 -23.87 -34.63
C HIS A 144 19.97 -23.79 -34.81
N HIS A 145 20.67 -24.92 -34.66
CA HIS A 145 21.69 -25.44 -35.57
C HIS A 145 21.95 -26.90 -35.18
#